data_AF-A0A416XXQ1-F1
#
_entry.id   AF-A0A416XXQ1-F1
#
_cell.length_a   1.000
_cell.length_b   1.000
_cell.length_c   1.000
_cell.angle_alpha   90.00
_cell.angle_beta   90.00
_cell.angle_gamma   90.00
#
_symmetry.space_group_name_H-M   'P 1'
#
loop_
_entity.id
_entity.type
_entity.pdbx_description
1 polymer ?
#
loop_
_entity_poly.entity_id
_entity_poly.type
_entity_poly.pdbx_seq_one_letter_code
_entity_poly.pdbx_strand_id
1 'polypeptide(L)'
;MSASYTRIGPVLSFFHKPDVSYYGGDGTVYTDKMVVCKDDMGAAYVAGTSFAAPWISRKLAYLIHIMGLSREVAKALLIDAASGWNRRDDISHRIGYGVVPKHINEVLKTPNDEIRFIMTGASEEYETYTYNLPVPVVDHAHPFYARATLAYFPQCDRKQGVDYTSTEMDIQFGRVVAKRGSTMIKAIDDNRQSEEKQITLYEEDARKMYRKWDNVKHISEKIKEKRGPRKAYDSGLWGLKINTKECLQKRKDSLPFGVVVTLKEMNGVNRIDDFVKMCLARGWLVQRLDIENQLDLYAKAEEEIEFE
;
A
#
# COMPACT_ATOMS: atom_id res chain seq x y z
N MET A 1 -17.32 -14.64 4.02
CA MET A 1 -16.81 -15.16 5.31
C MET A 1 -15.41 -15.72 5.09
N SER A 2 -14.58 -15.79 6.12
CA SER A 2 -13.26 -16.45 6.05
C SER A 2 -13.44 -17.97 6.12
N ALA A 3 -12.54 -18.73 5.48
CA ALA A 3 -12.62 -20.19 5.48
C ALA A 3 -12.37 -20.79 6.88
N SER A 4 -13.02 -21.91 7.18
CA SER A 4 -12.97 -22.58 8.49
C SER A 4 -11.55 -22.97 8.94
N TYR A 5 -10.68 -23.34 8.00
CA TYR A 5 -9.30 -23.78 8.24
C TYR A 5 -8.26 -22.64 8.24
N THR A 6 -8.68 -21.39 8.00
CA THR A 6 -7.71 -20.30 7.83
C THR A 6 -6.90 -20.09 9.10
N ARG A 7 -5.57 -20.00 8.96
CA ARG A 7 -4.73 -19.55 10.08
C ARG A 7 -4.94 -18.06 10.29
N ILE A 8 -4.90 -17.65 11.55
CA ILE A 8 -5.26 -16.32 11.98
C ILE A 8 -4.07 -15.74 12.75
N GLY A 9 -3.71 -14.50 12.44
CA GLY A 9 -2.75 -13.74 13.24
C GLY A 9 -3.34 -13.25 14.58
N PRO A 10 -2.63 -12.33 15.26
CA PRO A 10 -1.34 -11.77 14.87
C PRO A 10 -0.20 -12.80 15.06
N VAL A 11 0.91 -12.60 14.36
CA VAL A 11 2.14 -13.39 14.60
C VAL A 11 2.94 -12.70 15.71
N LEU A 12 3.47 -13.48 16.66
CA LEU A 12 4.20 -13.00 17.83
C LEU A 12 3.47 -11.91 18.65
N SER A 13 2.14 -11.93 18.63
CA SER A 13 1.24 -11.00 19.35
C SER A 13 1.06 -9.60 18.73
N PHE A 14 1.74 -9.24 17.63
CA PHE A 14 1.62 -7.88 17.07
C PHE A 14 1.66 -7.77 15.53
N PHE A 15 2.33 -8.67 14.80
CA PHE A 15 2.39 -8.59 13.33
C PHE A 15 1.03 -8.89 12.70
N HIS A 16 0.56 -7.99 11.84
CA HIS A 16 -0.72 -8.19 11.14
C HIS A 16 -0.56 -9.20 10.01
N LYS A 17 -1.06 -10.43 10.21
CA LYS A 17 -1.08 -11.49 9.20
C LYS A 17 -2.42 -12.24 9.17
N PRO A 18 -2.85 -12.75 8.00
CA PRO A 18 -2.21 -12.62 6.69
C PRO A 18 -2.21 -11.18 6.16
N ASP A 19 -1.37 -10.85 5.17
CA ASP A 19 -1.42 -9.51 4.53
C ASP A 19 -2.75 -9.35 3.77
N VAL A 20 -3.11 -10.34 2.96
CA VAL A 20 -4.35 -10.35 2.16
C VAL A 20 -4.94 -11.76 2.14
N SER A 21 -6.20 -11.85 1.75
CA SER A 21 -6.91 -13.10 1.53
C SER A 21 -7.36 -13.28 0.09
N TYR A 22 -7.58 -14.53 -0.30
CA TYR A 22 -8.18 -14.88 -1.58
C TYR A 22 -8.96 -16.18 -1.50
N TYR A 23 -9.67 -16.51 -2.58
CA TYR A 23 -10.50 -17.71 -2.65
C TYR A 23 -9.64 -18.97 -2.67
N GLY A 24 -9.86 -19.84 -1.67
CA GLY A 24 -9.22 -21.15 -1.53
C GLY A 24 -10.21 -22.30 -1.35
N GLY A 25 -11.52 -22.03 -1.39
CA GLY A 25 -12.58 -23.01 -1.10
C GLY A 25 -12.75 -23.26 0.40
N ASP A 26 -13.85 -23.91 0.79
CA ASP A 26 -14.12 -24.33 2.17
C ASP A 26 -15.06 -25.54 2.20
N GLY A 27 -15.50 -25.93 3.39
CA GLY A 27 -16.62 -26.87 3.57
C GLY A 27 -16.28 -28.33 3.26
N THR A 28 -17.27 -29.18 3.54
CA THR A 28 -17.17 -30.64 3.35
C THR A 28 -17.83 -31.10 2.05
N VAL A 29 -18.76 -30.32 1.51
CA VAL A 29 -19.50 -30.60 0.27
C VAL A 29 -18.76 -30.04 -0.94
N TYR A 30 -18.89 -30.71 -2.09
CA TYR A 30 -18.15 -30.33 -3.31
C TYR A 30 -18.47 -28.92 -3.81
N THR A 31 -19.67 -28.39 -3.56
CA THR A 31 -20.10 -27.05 -3.98
C THR A 31 -19.38 -25.91 -3.27
N ASP A 32 -18.84 -26.17 -2.07
CA ASP A 32 -18.13 -25.17 -1.27
C ASP A 32 -16.62 -25.14 -1.58
N LYS A 33 -16.14 -26.17 -2.29
CA LYS A 33 -14.74 -26.37 -2.64
C LYS A 33 -14.37 -25.64 -3.93
N MET A 34 -13.08 -25.39 -4.10
CA MET A 34 -12.54 -24.94 -5.37
C MET A 34 -12.39 -26.08 -6.35
N VAL A 35 -12.73 -25.82 -7.60
CA VAL A 35 -12.47 -26.72 -8.72
C VAL A 35 -11.08 -26.41 -9.26
N VAL A 36 -10.18 -27.40 -9.27
CA VAL A 36 -8.81 -27.28 -9.80
C VAL A 36 -8.55 -28.37 -10.84
N CYS A 37 -7.63 -28.08 -11.76
CA CYS A 37 -7.11 -29.09 -12.68
C CYS A 37 -6.20 -30.04 -11.91
N LYS A 38 -6.40 -31.35 -12.04
CA LYS A 38 -5.58 -32.38 -11.38
C LYS A 38 -4.63 -33.07 -12.36
N ASP A 39 -5.13 -33.39 -13.54
CA ASP A 39 -4.46 -34.15 -14.60
C ASP A 39 -5.20 -33.94 -15.93
N ASP A 40 -4.71 -34.57 -17.01
CA ASP A 40 -5.21 -34.43 -18.37
C ASP A 40 -6.69 -34.85 -18.57
N MET A 41 -7.32 -35.44 -17.56
CA MET A 41 -8.67 -36.01 -17.67
C MET A 41 -9.64 -35.60 -16.56
N GLY A 42 -9.25 -34.73 -15.61
CA GLY A 42 -10.07 -34.53 -14.42
C GLY A 42 -9.95 -33.21 -13.67
N ALA A 43 -11.07 -32.84 -13.06
CA ALA A 43 -11.17 -31.79 -12.06
C ALA A 43 -11.15 -32.39 -10.65
N ALA A 44 -10.44 -31.73 -9.72
CA ALA A 44 -10.49 -32.04 -8.30
C ALA A 44 -11.20 -30.91 -7.53
N TYR A 45 -11.93 -31.30 -6.49
CA TYR A 45 -12.60 -30.39 -5.57
C TYR A 45 -11.80 -30.29 -4.29
N VAL A 46 -11.15 -29.14 -4.08
CA VAL A 46 -10.14 -28.94 -3.05
C VAL A 46 -10.43 -27.71 -2.20
N ALA A 47 -9.89 -27.69 -0.99
CA ALA A 47 -9.94 -26.53 -0.11
C ALA A 47 -8.56 -26.32 0.53
N GLY A 48 -8.11 -25.08 0.61
CA GLY A 48 -6.84 -24.75 1.26
C GLY A 48 -6.28 -23.39 0.86
N THR A 49 -5.49 -22.78 1.75
CA THR A 49 -4.74 -21.56 1.44
C THR A 49 -3.70 -21.79 0.34
N SER A 50 -3.24 -23.03 0.16
CA SER A 50 -2.39 -23.46 -0.96
C SER A 50 -3.04 -23.24 -2.33
N PHE A 51 -4.37 -23.16 -2.40
CA PHE A 51 -5.10 -22.84 -3.63
C PHE A 51 -5.43 -21.36 -3.77
N ALA A 52 -5.43 -20.60 -2.67
CA ALA A 52 -5.56 -19.15 -2.68
C ALA A 52 -4.26 -18.44 -3.10
N ALA A 53 -3.10 -18.94 -2.65
CA ALA A 53 -1.80 -18.33 -2.90
C ALA A 53 -1.44 -18.19 -4.40
N PRO A 54 -1.65 -19.19 -5.27
CA PRO A 54 -1.33 -19.09 -6.70
C PRO A 54 -2.08 -17.97 -7.42
N TRP A 55 -3.32 -17.66 -7.02
CA TRP A 55 -4.06 -16.53 -7.60
C TRP A 55 -3.41 -15.18 -7.32
N ILE A 56 -2.87 -15.01 -6.11
CA ILE A 56 -2.11 -13.81 -5.75
C ILE A 56 -0.76 -13.81 -6.45
N SER A 57 -0.06 -14.95 -6.52
CA SER A 57 1.20 -15.06 -7.26
C SER A 57 1.05 -14.70 -8.73
N ARG A 58 -0.03 -15.13 -9.39
CA ARG A 58 -0.35 -14.75 -10.77
C ARG A 58 -0.53 -13.24 -10.92
N LYS A 59 -1.25 -12.59 -10.00
CA LYS A 59 -1.44 -11.13 -10.01
C LYS A 59 -0.11 -10.40 -9.78
N LEU A 60 0.69 -10.87 -8.83
CA LEU A 60 2.00 -10.29 -8.54
C LEU A 60 2.94 -10.42 -9.75
N ALA A 61 2.97 -11.58 -10.40
CA ALA A 61 3.75 -11.80 -11.61
C ALA A 61 3.33 -10.85 -12.75
N TYR A 62 2.01 -10.67 -12.96
CA TYR A 62 1.50 -9.69 -13.93
C TYR A 62 1.96 -8.27 -13.61
N LEU A 63 1.85 -7.83 -12.35
CA LEU A 63 2.26 -6.49 -11.93
C LEU A 63 3.77 -6.25 -12.11
N ILE A 64 4.60 -7.26 -11.86
CA ILE A 64 6.06 -7.13 -11.95
C ILE A 64 6.55 -7.26 -13.40
N HIS A 65 6.20 -8.35 -14.07
CA HIS A 65 6.79 -8.70 -15.36
C HIS A 65 6.10 -8.02 -16.55
N ILE A 66 4.78 -7.78 -16.47
CA ILE A 66 4.02 -7.20 -17.58
C ILE A 66 3.84 -5.69 -17.35
N MET A 67 3.50 -5.26 -16.14
CA MET A 67 3.35 -3.82 -15.85
C MET A 67 4.67 -3.13 -15.45
N GLY A 68 5.77 -3.87 -15.35
CA GLY A 68 7.10 -3.33 -15.03
C GLY A 68 7.24 -2.71 -13.64
N LEU A 69 6.35 -3.05 -12.70
CA LEU A 69 6.36 -2.47 -11.36
C LEU A 69 7.35 -3.20 -10.45
N SER A 70 7.98 -2.47 -9.52
CA SER A 70 8.80 -3.12 -8.50
C SER A 70 7.95 -4.02 -7.60
N ARG A 71 8.58 -5.02 -6.97
CA ARG A 71 7.88 -5.92 -6.03
C ARG A 71 7.26 -5.16 -4.84
N GLU A 72 7.87 -4.06 -4.41
CA GLU A 72 7.37 -3.19 -3.34
C GLU A 72 6.07 -2.51 -3.76
N VAL A 73 6.06 -1.90 -4.94
CA VAL A 73 4.87 -1.27 -5.52
C VAL A 73 3.77 -2.31 -5.77
N ALA A 74 4.11 -3.45 -6.35
CA ALA A 74 3.16 -4.52 -6.63
C ALA A 74 2.49 -5.03 -5.34
N LYS A 75 3.27 -5.24 -4.26
CA LYS A 75 2.73 -5.59 -2.95
C LYS A 75 1.83 -4.48 -2.38
N ALA A 76 2.28 -3.23 -2.42
CA ALA A 76 1.49 -2.10 -1.93
C ALA A 76 0.16 -1.93 -2.67
N LEU A 77 0.14 -2.11 -4.00
CA LEU A 77 -1.07 -2.05 -4.83
C LEU A 77 -2.08 -3.14 -4.48
N LEU A 78 -1.63 -4.38 -4.29
CA LEU A 78 -2.52 -5.48 -3.90
C LEU A 78 -3.16 -5.24 -2.54
N ILE A 79 -2.40 -4.69 -1.59
CA ILE A 79 -2.89 -4.36 -0.25
C ILE A 79 -3.84 -3.16 -0.28
N ASP A 80 -3.51 -2.10 -1.02
CA ASP A 80 -4.36 -0.93 -1.23
C ASP A 80 -5.72 -1.33 -1.86
N ALA A 81 -5.68 -2.18 -2.88
CA ALA A 81 -6.86 -2.69 -3.57
C ALA A 81 -7.70 -3.62 -2.69
N ALA A 82 -7.07 -4.49 -1.88
CA ALA A 82 -7.76 -5.35 -0.94
C ALA A 82 -8.42 -4.58 0.22
N SER A 83 -7.76 -3.52 0.69
CA SER A 83 -8.24 -2.70 1.81
C SER A 83 -9.46 -1.87 1.44
N GLY A 84 -9.47 -1.28 0.25
CA GLY A 84 -10.55 -0.36 -0.12
C GLY A 84 -10.62 0.85 0.85
N TRP A 85 -11.76 1.52 0.87
CA TRP A 85 -12.08 2.51 1.91
C TRP A 85 -12.77 1.89 3.12
N ASN A 86 -13.13 0.61 3.00
CA ASN A 86 -13.78 -0.19 4.03
C ASN A 86 -12.75 -1.15 4.64
N ARG A 87 -11.64 -0.58 5.10
CA ARG A 87 -10.55 -1.32 5.74
C ARG A 87 -11.13 -2.21 6.83
N ARG A 88 -10.94 -3.52 6.66
CA ARG A 88 -11.43 -4.53 7.61
C ARG A 88 -10.36 -4.80 8.66
N ASP A 89 -10.11 -3.80 9.51
CA ASP A 89 -9.35 -3.96 10.75
C ASP A 89 -10.18 -4.71 11.79
N ASP A 90 -10.72 -5.87 11.42
CA ASP A 90 -11.37 -6.67 12.42
C ASP A 90 -10.29 -7.19 13.38
N ILE A 91 -10.60 -7.11 14.69
CA ILE A 91 -9.77 -7.69 15.76
C ILE A 91 -9.50 -9.19 15.47
N SER A 92 -10.33 -9.79 14.61
CA SER A 92 -10.20 -11.17 14.20
C SER A 92 -8.92 -11.46 13.42
N HIS A 93 -8.29 -10.51 12.72
CA HIS A 93 -7.14 -10.74 11.85
C HIS A 93 -7.36 -11.84 10.78
N ARG A 94 -8.60 -12.29 10.54
CA ARG A 94 -8.88 -13.49 9.74
C ARG A 94 -8.60 -13.30 8.25
N ILE A 95 -8.80 -12.08 7.76
CA ILE A 95 -8.72 -11.77 6.33
C ILE A 95 -7.59 -10.79 5.97
N GLY A 96 -6.79 -10.37 6.96
CA GLY A 96 -5.73 -9.39 6.76
C GLY A 96 -6.27 -8.01 6.43
N TYR A 97 -5.68 -7.36 5.44
CA TYR A 97 -6.17 -6.08 4.92
C TYR A 97 -7.45 -6.22 4.09
N GLY A 98 -7.75 -7.42 3.58
CA GLY A 98 -8.97 -7.70 2.85
C GLY A 98 -8.80 -8.78 1.78
N VAL A 99 -9.80 -8.90 0.92
CA VAL A 99 -9.77 -9.83 -0.22
C VAL A 99 -9.35 -9.07 -1.46
N VAL A 100 -8.28 -9.51 -2.13
CA VAL A 100 -7.83 -8.88 -3.38
C VAL A 100 -8.94 -8.98 -4.44
N PRO A 101 -9.17 -7.92 -5.25
CA PRO A 101 -10.16 -7.97 -6.32
C PRO A 101 -9.98 -9.14 -7.30
N LYS A 102 -11.10 -9.65 -7.82
CA LYS A 102 -11.11 -10.75 -8.79
C LYS A 102 -10.42 -10.34 -10.08
N HIS A 103 -10.83 -9.21 -10.67
CA HIS A 103 -10.26 -8.74 -11.91
C HIS A 103 -8.99 -7.89 -11.66
N ILE A 104 -7.94 -8.04 -12.49
CA ILE A 104 -6.70 -7.27 -12.33
C ILE A 104 -6.92 -5.76 -12.59
N ASN A 105 -7.84 -5.42 -13.49
CA ASN A 105 -8.26 -4.03 -13.71
C ASN A 105 -8.76 -3.33 -12.44
N GLU A 106 -9.37 -4.03 -11.50
CA GLU A 106 -9.80 -3.42 -10.22
C GLU A 106 -8.61 -3.10 -9.31
N VAL A 107 -7.44 -3.72 -9.56
CA VAL A 107 -6.17 -3.39 -8.89
C VAL A 107 -5.48 -2.22 -9.60
N LEU A 108 -5.51 -2.17 -10.93
CA LEU A 108 -4.76 -1.20 -11.74
C LEU A 108 -5.51 0.09 -12.05
N LYS A 109 -6.80 -0.01 -12.36
CA LYS A 109 -7.65 1.14 -12.70
C LYS A 109 -8.21 1.75 -11.42
N THR A 110 -8.48 3.04 -11.49
CA THR A 110 -9.00 3.82 -10.37
C THR A 110 -10.29 4.50 -10.83
N PRO A 111 -11.32 4.62 -9.97
CA PRO A 111 -12.51 5.41 -10.27
C PRO A 111 -12.18 6.87 -10.61
N ASN A 112 -13.06 7.53 -11.38
CA ASN A 112 -12.85 8.92 -11.80
C ASN A 112 -12.84 9.92 -10.64
N ASP A 113 -13.43 9.58 -9.49
CA ASP A 113 -13.42 10.40 -8.28
C ASP A 113 -12.20 10.13 -7.39
N GLU A 114 -11.25 9.32 -7.83
CA GLU A 114 -10.08 8.93 -7.07
C GLU A 114 -8.78 9.21 -7.83
N ILE A 115 -7.90 9.99 -7.22
CA ILE A 115 -6.54 10.21 -7.71
C ILE A 115 -5.66 9.19 -7.00
N ARG A 116 -5.14 8.22 -7.75
CA ARG A 116 -4.17 7.25 -7.23
C ARG A 116 -2.84 7.40 -7.93
N PHE A 117 -1.78 7.50 -7.14
CA PHE A 117 -0.43 7.65 -7.65
C PHE A 117 0.55 6.79 -6.85
N ILE A 118 1.66 6.46 -7.51
CA ILE A 118 2.72 5.60 -6.98
C ILE A 118 3.95 6.46 -6.77
N MET A 119 4.60 6.30 -5.63
CA MET A 119 5.91 6.87 -5.34
C MET A 119 6.86 5.74 -4.98
N THR A 120 8.03 5.75 -5.60
CA THR A 120 9.12 4.80 -5.31
C THR A 120 10.34 5.57 -4.86
N GLY A 121 11.13 4.96 -4.00
CA GLY A 121 12.42 5.48 -3.59
C GLY A 121 13.26 4.39 -2.95
N ALA A 122 14.48 4.74 -2.60
CA ALA A 122 15.33 3.89 -1.80
C ALA A 122 15.81 4.69 -0.59
N SER A 123 15.66 4.13 0.60
CA SER A 123 16.20 4.75 1.81
C SER A 123 17.69 4.48 1.87
N GLU A 124 18.49 5.47 1.50
CA GLU A 124 19.93 5.52 1.71
C GLU A 124 20.29 6.22 3.02
N GLU A 125 19.49 7.23 3.39
CA GLU A 125 19.63 8.00 4.63
C GLU A 125 18.48 7.71 5.61
N TYR A 126 18.54 8.36 6.79
CA TYR A 126 17.56 8.23 7.87
C TYR A 126 16.17 8.78 7.51
N GLU A 127 16.06 9.83 6.68
CA GLU A 127 14.77 10.41 6.26
C GLU A 127 14.69 10.59 4.75
N THR A 128 13.59 10.13 4.14
CA THR A 128 13.19 10.50 2.78
C THR A 128 11.92 11.32 2.88
N TYR A 129 11.92 12.58 2.42
CA TYR A 129 10.75 13.44 2.52
C TYR A 129 10.48 14.26 1.27
N THR A 130 9.20 14.57 1.05
CA THR A 130 8.74 15.61 0.15
C THR A 130 7.66 16.43 0.83
N TYR A 131 7.71 17.75 0.68
CA TYR A 131 6.70 18.69 1.17
C TYR A 131 5.94 19.39 0.03
N ASN A 132 6.09 18.90 -1.20
CA ASN A 132 5.68 19.61 -2.41
C ASN A 132 4.62 18.88 -3.23
N LEU A 133 3.82 17.99 -2.63
CA LEU A 133 2.75 17.28 -3.34
C LEU A 133 1.54 18.22 -3.49
N PRO A 134 1.14 18.59 -4.72
CA PRO A 134 0.11 19.60 -4.93
C PRO A 134 -1.28 19.00 -5.04
N VAL A 135 -1.80 18.53 -3.91
CA VAL A 135 -3.20 18.07 -3.83
C VAL A 135 -4.14 19.25 -4.11
N PRO A 136 -5.15 19.11 -5.00
CA PRO A 136 -6.02 20.23 -5.38
C PRO A 136 -6.71 20.90 -4.18
N VAL A 137 -6.91 22.20 -4.29
CA VAL A 137 -7.60 23.04 -3.29
C VAL A 137 -8.86 23.62 -3.93
N VAL A 138 -9.97 23.56 -3.20
CA VAL A 138 -11.29 24.10 -3.57
C VAL A 138 -11.81 24.86 -2.37
N ASP A 139 -12.25 26.10 -2.55
CA ASP A 139 -12.80 26.96 -1.48
C ASP A 139 -11.90 27.00 -0.22
N HIS A 140 -10.59 27.17 -0.43
CA HIS A 140 -9.57 27.19 0.63
C HIS A 140 -9.46 25.90 1.47
N ALA A 141 -9.94 24.77 0.94
CA ALA A 141 -9.86 23.46 1.57
C ALA A 141 -9.49 22.35 0.58
N HIS A 142 -9.09 21.19 1.08
CA HIS A 142 -8.86 19.97 0.31
C HIS A 142 -10.09 19.06 0.45
N PRO A 143 -10.90 18.89 -0.60
CA PRO A 143 -12.08 18.03 -0.58
C PRO A 143 -11.71 16.57 -0.83
N PHE A 144 -10.72 16.03 -0.09
CA PHE A 144 -10.25 14.66 -0.26
C PHE A 144 -10.23 13.87 1.04
N TYR A 145 -10.64 12.61 0.97
CA TYR A 145 -10.20 11.58 1.90
C TYR A 145 -8.91 10.97 1.35
N ALA A 146 -8.00 10.59 2.23
CA ALA A 146 -6.72 10.02 1.85
C ALA A 146 -6.49 8.65 2.49
N ARG A 147 -5.79 7.80 1.74
CA ARG A 147 -5.15 6.59 2.24
C ARG A 147 -3.80 6.41 1.57
N ALA A 148 -2.87 5.77 2.27
CA ALA A 148 -1.55 5.44 1.73
C ALA A 148 -1.12 4.06 2.21
N THR A 149 -0.46 3.31 1.32
CA THR A 149 0.08 1.99 1.59
C THR A 149 1.56 1.98 1.26
N LEU A 150 2.40 1.87 2.28
CA LEU A 150 3.84 1.63 2.16
C LEU A 150 4.10 0.13 2.21
N ALA A 151 4.95 -0.38 1.32
CA ALA A 151 5.53 -1.71 1.42
C ALA A 151 7.03 -1.67 1.13
N TYR A 152 7.78 -2.47 1.87
CA TYR A 152 9.23 -2.65 1.72
C TYR A 152 9.63 -4.07 2.16
N PHE A 153 10.87 -4.47 1.86
CA PHE A 153 11.38 -5.80 2.18
C PHE A 153 12.69 -5.67 2.97
N PRO A 154 12.62 -5.53 4.30
CA PRO A 154 13.81 -5.38 5.09
C PRO A 154 14.60 -6.71 5.13
N GLN A 155 15.88 -6.63 5.46
CA GLN A 155 16.70 -7.82 5.63
C GLN A 155 16.28 -8.55 6.91
N CYS A 156 16.14 -9.87 6.81
CA CYS A 156 15.83 -10.69 7.97
C CYS A 156 17.11 -11.03 8.74
N ASP A 157 17.08 -10.90 10.07
CA ASP A 157 18.14 -11.35 10.96
C ASP A 157 17.59 -12.39 11.95
N ARG A 158 18.12 -13.62 11.88
CA ARG A 158 17.74 -14.70 12.81
C ARG A 158 18.09 -14.38 14.27
N LYS A 159 19.05 -13.48 14.51
CA LYS A 159 19.43 -13.04 15.86
C LYS A 159 18.36 -12.13 16.46
N GLN A 160 17.52 -11.51 15.63
CA GLN A 160 16.36 -10.73 16.05
C GLN A 160 15.14 -11.65 16.17
N GLY A 161 15.11 -12.52 17.18
CA GLY A 161 14.09 -13.56 17.30
C GLY A 161 12.65 -13.04 17.47
N VAL A 162 12.47 -11.80 17.94
CA VAL A 162 11.13 -11.20 18.17
C VAL A 162 10.65 -10.44 16.93
N ASP A 163 11.51 -9.63 16.32
CA ASP A 163 11.09 -8.73 15.24
C ASP A 163 11.50 -9.22 13.85
N TYR A 164 12.37 -10.25 13.78
CA TYR A 164 12.99 -10.82 12.57
C TYR A 164 13.73 -9.84 11.68
N THR A 165 13.72 -8.54 12.00
CA THR A 165 14.42 -7.49 11.28
C THR A 165 14.93 -6.43 12.25
N SER A 166 15.97 -5.72 11.85
CA SER A 166 16.54 -4.58 12.56
C SER A 166 16.16 -3.23 11.94
N THR A 167 15.38 -3.23 10.86
CA THR A 167 15.04 -2.02 10.08
C THR A 167 13.52 -1.80 10.05
N GLU A 168 13.09 -0.62 10.46
CA GLU A 168 11.71 -0.16 10.36
C GLU A 168 11.64 1.06 9.43
N MET A 169 10.63 1.12 8.55
CA MET A 169 10.25 2.37 7.88
C MET A 169 8.93 2.88 8.42
N ASP A 170 8.89 4.12 8.89
CA ASP A 170 7.69 4.83 9.33
C ASP A 170 7.18 5.78 8.25
N ILE A 171 5.86 5.87 8.07
CA ILE A 171 5.21 6.70 7.05
C ILE A 171 4.39 7.80 7.69
N GLN A 172 4.64 9.03 7.26
CA GLN A 172 3.82 10.19 7.58
C GLN A 172 3.37 10.83 6.25
N PHE A 173 2.08 10.68 5.93
CA PHE A 173 1.49 11.30 4.75
C PHE A 173 0.39 12.26 5.18
N GLY A 174 0.38 13.49 4.67
CA GLY A 174 -0.65 14.45 5.01
C GLY A 174 -0.33 15.88 4.60
N ARG A 175 -1.01 16.84 5.24
CA ARG A 175 -0.92 18.27 4.89
C ARG A 175 0.32 18.91 5.47
N VAL A 176 0.97 19.79 4.73
CA VAL A 176 2.13 20.54 5.19
C VAL A 176 1.68 21.74 6.01
N VAL A 177 2.26 21.91 7.19
CA VAL A 177 1.97 22.99 8.14
C VAL A 177 3.28 23.66 8.53
N ALA A 178 3.32 24.99 8.42
CA ALA A 178 4.39 25.79 9.02
C ALA A 178 4.06 26.07 10.49
N LYS A 179 4.97 25.76 11.40
CA LYS A 179 4.81 26.07 12.84
C LYS A 179 6.14 26.52 13.42
N ARG A 180 6.18 27.75 13.97
CA ARG A 180 7.35 28.32 14.68
C ARG A 180 8.67 28.20 13.88
N GLY A 181 8.63 28.45 12.57
CA GLY A 181 9.81 28.41 11.71
C GLY A 181 10.20 27.03 11.18
N SER A 182 9.51 25.94 11.56
CA SER A 182 9.72 24.61 10.98
C SER A 182 8.53 24.15 10.14
N THR A 183 8.82 23.41 9.07
CA THR A 183 7.84 22.76 8.20
C THR A 183 7.58 21.35 8.71
N MET A 184 6.32 21.00 8.96
CA MET A 184 5.92 19.68 9.46
C MET A 184 4.77 19.10 8.63
N ILE A 185 4.68 17.78 8.55
CA ILE A 185 3.54 17.09 7.95
C ILE A 185 2.54 16.75 9.06
N LYS A 186 1.32 17.26 8.94
CA LYS A 186 0.18 16.79 9.73
C LYS A 186 -0.36 15.52 9.07
N ALA A 187 0.11 14.38 9.57
CA ALA A 187 -0.24 13.05 9.08
C ALA A 187 -1.76 12.79 9.16
N ILE A 188 -2.29 11.97 8.26
CA ILE A 188 -3.73 11.65 8.18
C ILE A 188 -4.21 10.71 9.30
N ASP A 189 -3.31 9.95 9.89
CA ASP A 189 -3.53 9.03 11.01
C ASP A 189 -3.04 9.61 12.35
N ASP A 190 -2.64 10.89 12.36
CA ASP A 190 -2.05 11.59 13.50
C ASP A 190 -0.82 10.85 14.09
N ASN A 191 -0.05 10.11 13.28
CA ASN A 191 1.15 9.39 13.72
C ASN A 191 2.25 10.33 14.24
N ARG A 192 2.61 10.15 15.53
CA ARG A 192 3.65 10.91 16.24
C ARG A 192 4.86 10.07 16.65
N GLN A 193 5.02 8.86 16.14
CA GLN A 193 6.07 7.91 16.53
C GLN A 193 7.50 8.43 16.26
N SER A 194 7.62 9.42 15.38
CA SER A 194 8.90 10.01 14.96
C SER A 194 9.01 11.50 15.32
N GLU A 195 8.14 12.04 16.18
CA GLU A 195 8.26 13.43 16.67
C GLU A 195 9.31 13.52 17.79
N GLU A 196 10.17 14.56 17.76
CA GLU A 196 11.21 14.80 18.77
C GLU A 196 10.68 15.23 20.14
N LYS A 197 9.40 15.59 20.24
CA LYS A 197 8.80 15.95 21.52
C LYS A 197 8.66 14.70 22.39
N GLN A 198 8.97 14.85 23.68
CA GLN A 198 8.72 13.86 24.74
C GLN A 198 7.24 13.47 24.79
N ILE A 199 6.81 12.63 23.85
CA ILE A 199 5.60 11.85 23.94
C ILE A 199 6.09 10.48 24.38
N THR A 200 5.75 10.07 25.59
CA THR A 200 6.00 8.73 26.10
C THR A 200 5.08 7.75 25.36
N LEU A 201 5.34 7.49 24.08
CA LEU A 201 4.67 6.44 23.33
C LEU A 201 5.41 5.13 23.63
N TYR A 202 4.77 4.24 24.38
CA TYR A 202 5.32 2.92 24.64
C TYR A 202 5.40 2.12 23.34
N GLU A 203 6.40 1.25 23.24
CA GLU A 203 6.61 0.46 22.03
C GLU A 203 5.41 -0.46 21.72
N GLU A 204 4.75 -0.99 22.75
CA GLU A 204 3.53 -1.79 22.58
C GLU A 204 2.42 -1.00 21.87
N ASP A 205 2.20 0.26 22.26
CA ASP A 205 1.24 1.16 21.61
C ASP A 205 1.67 1.48 20.18
N ALA A 206 2.97 1.69 19.94
CA ALA A 206 3.50 1.93 18.60
C ALA A 206 3.30 0.72 17.67
N ARG A 207 3.55 -0.50 18.16
CA ARG A 207 3.29 -1.77 17.44
C ARG A 207 1.80 -1.92 17.13
N LYS A 208 0.92 -1.59 18.08
CA LYS A 208 -0.53 -1.72 17.93
C LYS A 208 -1.15 -0.67 17.01
N MET A 209 -0.76 0.60 17.14
CA MET A 209 -1.38 1.73 16.44
C MET A 209 -0.76 1.99 15.07
N TYR A 210 0.57 1.92 14.97
CA TYR A 210 1.32 2.33 13.78
C TYR A 210 2.05 1.17 13.10
N ARG A 211 1.84 -0.06 13.58
CA ARG A 211 2.43 -1.27 13.02
C ARG A 211 3.96 -1.18 12.97
N LYS A 212 4.56 -0.68 14.06
CA LYS A 212 6.00 -0.66 14.25
C LYS A 212 6.58 -2.06 13.98
N TRP A 213 7.64 -2.13 13.18
CA TRP A 213 8.29 -3.34 12.65
C TRP A 213 7.58 -4.08 11.50
N ASP A 214 6.31 -3.80 11.22
CA ASP A 214 5.65 -4.39 10.05
C ASP A 214 6.26 -3.82 8.76
N ASN A 215 6.49 -4.72 7.79
CA ASN A 215 7.02 -4.34 6.47
C ASN A 215 5.96 -3.77 5.52
N VAL A 216 4.74 -3.56 6.03
CA VAL A 216 3.62 -2.93 5.35
C VAL A 216 2.98 -1.96 6.32
N LYS A 217 2.81 -0.71 5.89
CA LYS A 217 2.07 0.30 6.64
C LYS A 217 0.94 0.85 5.78
N HIS A 218 -0.28 0.55 6.18
CA HIS A 218 -1.48 1.06 5.52
C HIS A 218 -2.21 2.03 6.44
N ILE A 219 -2.31 3.28 6.01
CA ILE A 219 -3.00 4.37 6.70
C ILE A 219 -4.20 4.79 5.87
N SER A 220 -5.37 4.97 6.48
CA SER A 220 -6.60 5.32 5.76
C SER A 220 -7.50 6.16 6.64
N GLU A 221 -8.01 7.26 6.08
CA GLU A 221 -9.12 7.98 6.68
C GLU A 221 -10.42 7.20 6.53
N LYS A 222 -11.34 7.37 7.49
CA LYS A 222 -12.70 6.82 7.40
C LYS A 222 -13.58 7.78 6.60
N ILE A 223 -14.30 7.25 5.61
CA ILE A 223 -15.36 7.99 4.92
C ILE A 223 -16.51 8.18 5.91
N LYS A 224 -16.99 9.42 6.03
CA LYS A 224 -18.09 9.82 6.92
C LYS A 224 -19.24 10.35 6.08
N GLU A 225 -20.49 10.16 6.53
CA GLU A 225 -21.67 10.71 5.85
C GLU A 225 -21.61 12.25 5.76
N LYS A 226 -21.20 12.91 6.85
CA LYS A 226 -20.93 14.34 6.84
C LYS A 226 -19.54 14.60 6.26
N ARG A 227 -19.51 15.16 5.06
CA ARG A 227 -18.30 15.60 4.36
C ARG A 227 -17.70 16.80 5.09
N GLY A 228 -16.43 16.71 5.43
CA GLY A 228 -15.69 17.79 6.08
C GLY A 228 -14.37 18.02 5.34
N PRO A 229 -14.32 18.93 4.36
CA PRO A 229 -13.09 19.25 3.65
C PRO A 229 -11.94 19.56 4.60
N ARG A 230 -10.74 19.12 4.27
CA ARG A 230 -9.58 19.32 5.13
C ARG A 230 -9.04 20.73 4.93
N LYS A 231 -8.81 21.47 6.01
CA LYS A 231 -8.21 22.82 5.94
C LYS A 231 -6.95 22.81 5.06
N ALA A 232 -6.89 23.71 4.08
CA ALA A 232 -5.65 24.05 3.40
C ALA A 232 -4.87 25.02 4.30
N TYR A 233 -3.61 24.69 4.56
CA TYR A 233 -2.69 25.57 5.29
C TYR A 233 -1.98 26.52 4.29
N ASP A 234 -1.12 27.40 4.78
CA ASP A 234 -0.52 28.49 4.00
C ASP A 234 0.17 28.02 2.71
N SER A 235 0.80 26.84 2.71
CA SER A 235 1.43 26.27 1.52
C SER A 235 0.43 25.65 0.54
N GLY A 236 -0.75 25.22 1.01
CA GLY A 236 -1.71 24.43 0.24
C GLY A 236 -1.19 23.07 -0.22
N LEU A 237 -0.10 22.58 0.40
CA LEU A 237 0.63 21.39 -0.05
C LEU A 237 0.44 20.21 0.89
N TRP A 238 0.67 19.03 0.32
CA TRP A 238 0.81 17.79 1.06
C TRP A 238 2.26 17.33 1.00
N GLY A 239 2.60 16.43 1.93
CA GLY A 239 3.91 15.85 2.02
C GLY A 239 3.84 14.38 2.41
N LEU A 240 4.93 13.71 2.07
CA LEU A 240 5.23 12.33 2.45
C LEU A 240 6.59 12.35 3.13
N LYS A 241 6.68 11.81 4.33
CA LYS A 241 7.94 11.60 5.06
C LYS A 241 8.03 10.12 5.43
N ILE A 242 9.18 9.53 5.10
CA ILE A 242 9.53 8.15 5.41
C ILE A 242 10.76 8.19 6.31
N ASN A 243 10.64 7.66 7.52
CA ASN A 243 11.75 7.61 8.48
C ASN A 243 12.20 6.17 8.64
N THR A 244 13.48 5.93 8.40
CA THR A 244 14.08 4.59 8.53
C THR A 244 14.83 4.51 9.85
N LYS A 245 14.36 3.64 10.75
CA LYS A 245 14.96 3.40 12.06
C LYS A 245 15.70 2.07 12.07
N GLU A 246 16.89 2.06 12.65
CA GLU A 246 17.76 0.89 12.72
C GLU A 246 18.21 0.66 14.17
N CYS A 247 18.02 -0.56 14.68
CA CYS A 247 18.22 -0.84 16.12
C CYS A 247 19.63 -1.33 16.48
N LEU A 248 20.42 -1.83 15.52
CA LEU A 248 21.72 -2.46 15.81
C LEU A 248 22.90 -1.89 15.00
N GLN A 249 22.82 -1.99 13.69
CA GLN A 249 23.91 -1.62 12.79
C GLN A 249 23.35 -0.77 11.68
N LYS A 250 24.11 0.27 11.30
CA LYS A 250 23.79 1.04 10.11
C LYS A 250 23.93 0.13 8.89
N ARG A 251 22.86 0.06 8.12
CA ARG A 251 22.83 -0.59 6.81
C ARG A 251 23.82 0.08 5.86
N LYS A 252 24.42 -0.74 4.99
CA LYS A 252 25.29 -0.26 3.89
C LYS A 252 24.54 -0.07 2.58
N ASP A 253 23.48 -0.85 2.35
CA ASP A 253 22.77 -0.89 1.08
C ASP A 253 21.46 -0.11 1.13
N SER A 254 21.12 0.61 0.07
CA SER A 254 19.82 1.28 -0.03
C SER A 254 18.65 0.30 0.17
N LEU A 255 17.57 0.72 0.85
CA LEU A 255 16.36 -0.09 1.03
C LEU A 255 15.24 0.44 0.13
N PRO A 256 14.92 -0.24 -0.98
CA PRO A 256 13.81 0.15 -1.83
C PRO A 256 12.47 0.06 -1.09
N PHE A 257 11.59 1.01 -1.39
CA PHE A 257 10.22 1.03 -0.92
C PHE A 257 9.27 1.49 -2.02
N GLY A 258 8.00 1.09 -1.90
CA GLY A 258 6.91 1.53 -2.75
C GLY A 258 5.77 2.08 -1.90
N VAL A 259 5.26 3.25 -2.27
CA VAL A 259 4.10 3.88 -1.66
C VAL A 259 3.01 4.06 -2.70
N VAL A 260 1.82 3.56 -2.40
CA VAL A 260 0.59 3.81 -3.17
C VAL A 260 -0.26 4.76 -2.37
N VAL A 261 -0.58 5.93 -2.93
CA VAL A 261 -1.49 6.90 -2.30
C VAL A 261 -2.77 6.98 -3.11
N THR A 262 -3.91 6.96 -2.44
CA THR A 262 -5.22 7.21 -3.06
C THR A 262 -5.90 8.38 -2.36
N LEU A 263 -6.33 9.37 -3.14
CA LEU A 263 -7.10 10.53 -2.71
C LEU A 263 -8.50 10.44 -3.31
N LYS A 264 -9.53 10.27 -2.49
CA LYS A 264 -10.93 10.23 -2.93
C LYS A 264 -11.58 11.59 -2.78
N GLU A 265 -12.04 12.14 -3.89
CA GLU A 265 -12.76 13.41 -3.93
C GLU A 265 -14.14 13.26 -3.27
N MET A 266 -14.47 14.18 -2.36
CA MET A 266 -15.64 14.05 -1.49
C MET A 266 -16.97 14.19 -2.25
N ASN A 267 -16.99 14.86 -3.39
CA ASN A 267 -18.17 15.20 -4.18
C ASN A 267 -18.28 14.40 -5.49
N GLY A 268 -17.36 13.47 -5.77
CA GLY A 268 -17.35 12.69 -6.99
C GLY A 268 -16.77 13.40 -8.22
N VAL A 269 -16.10 14.55 -8.02
CA VAL A 269 -15.54 15.34 -9.13
C VAL A 269 -14.21 14.76 -9.56
N ASN A 270 -14.03 14.53 -10.87
CA ASN A 270 -12.74 14.11 -11.41
C ASN A 270 -11.75 15.27 -11.42
N ARG A 271 -10.65 15.10 -10.67
CA ARG A 271 -9.58 16.10 -10.52
C ARG A 271 -8.20 15.56 -10.89
N ILE A 272 -8.15 14.43 -11.62
CA ILE A 272 -6.89 13.78 -12.00
C ILE A 272 -6.06 14.70 -12.90
N ASP A 273 -6.66 15.30 -13.93
CA ASP A 273 -5.95 16.18 -14.85
C ASP A 273 -5.44 17.46 -14.16
N ASP A 274 -6.23 18.01 -13.22
CA ASP A 274 -5.81 19.16 -12.41
C ASP A 274 -4.57 18.80 -11.58
N PHE A 275 -4.60 17.64 -10.91
CA PHE A 275 -3.47 17.16 -10.13
C PHE A 275 -2.22 16.95 -10.99
N VAL A 276 -2.36 16.35 -12.18
CA VAL A 276 -1.24 16.16 -13.12
C VAL A 276 -0.65 17.51 -13.54
N LYS A 277 -1.48 18.49 -13.92
CA LYS A 277 -1.03 19.84 -14.28
C LYS A 277 -0.29 20.52 -13.13
N MET A 278 -0.82 20.43 -11.91
CA MET A 278 -0.19 21.02 -10.72
C MET A 278 1.14 20.33 -10.38
N CYS A 279 1.24 19.01 -10.55
CA CYS A 279 2.49 18.26 -10.40
C CYS A 279 3.55 18.74 -11.39
N LEU A 280 3.20 18.81 -12.68
CA LEU A 280 4.11 19.29 -13.73
C LEU A 280 4.57 20.74 -13.47
N ALA A 281 3.65 21.63 -13.08
CA ALA A 281 3.97 23.02 -12.75
C ALA A 281 4.94 23.17 -11.56
N ARG A 282 5.06 22.14 -10.73
CA ARG A 282 5.96 22.10 -9.56
C ARG A 282 7.20 21.22 -9.78
N GLY A 283 7.46 20.81 -11.02
CA GLY A 283 8.65 20.06 -11.40
C GLY A 283 8.59 18.56 -11.10
N TRP A 284 7.41 18.01 -10.82
CA TRP A 284 7.25 16.56 -10.70
C TRP A 284 7.25 15.91 -12.08
N LEU A 285 8.04 14.86 -12.23
CA LEU A 285 7.91 13.95 -13.36
C LEU A 285 6.68 13.05 -13.14
N VAL A 286 5.69 13.17 -14.01
CA VAL A 286 4.46 12.39 -13.93
C VAL A 286 4.38 11.45 -15.13
N GLN A 287 4.35 10.15 -14.88
CA GLN A 287 4.11 9.13 -15.89
C GLN A 287 2.77 8.46 -15.63
N ARG A 288 1.91 8.41 -16.66
CA ARG A 288 0.67 7.64 -16.59
C ARG A 288 0.99 6.16 -16.82
N LEU A 289 0.54 5.31 -15.90
CA LEU A 289 0.59 3.87 -16.09
C LEU A 289 -0.54 3.47 -17.05
N ASP A 290 -0.20 3.34 -18.33
CA ASP A 290 -1.10 2.89 -19.38
C ASP A 290 -0.96 1.37 -19.58
N ILE A 291 -2.05 0.64 -19.35
CA ILE A 291 -2.07 -0.82 -19.40
C ILE A 291 -1.83 -1.33 -20.83
N GLU A 292 -2.40 -0.67 -21.84
CA GLU A 292 -2.30 -1.09 -23.23
C GLU A 292 -0.87 -0.88 -23.72
N ASN A 293 -0.30 0.29 -23.42
CA ASN A 293 1.10 0.58 -23.75
C ASN A 293 2.07 -0.42 -23.08
N GLN A 294 1.85 -0.79 -21.82
CA GLN A 294 2.70 -1.79 -21.15
C GLN A 294 2.58 -3.18 -21.78
N LEU A 295 1.36 -3.57 -22.21
CA LEU A 295 1.16 -4.84 -22.92
C LEU A 295 1.87 -4.84 -24.28
N ASP A 296 1.80 -3.74 -25.03
CA ASP A 296 2.48 -3.60 -26.32
C ASP A 296 4.00 -3.64 -26.16
N LEU A 297 4.54 -2.98 -25.14
CA LEU A 297 5.96 -3.01 -24.81
C LEU A 297 6.42 -4.42 -24.42
N TYR A 298 5.63 -5.12 -23.60
CA TYR A 298 5.93 -6.50 -23.21
C TYR A 298 5.91 -7.45 -24.42
N ALA A 299 4.90 -7.35 -25.29
CA ALA A 299 4.80 -8.17 -26.49
C ALA A 299 6.00 -7.99 -27.41
N LYS A 300 6.41 -6.73 -27.66
CA LYS A 300 7.60 -6.42 -28.48
C LYS A 300 8.90 -6.93 -27.86
N ALA A 301 9.00 -7.00 -26.53
CA ALA A 301 10.20 -7.50 -25.86
C ALA A 301 10.34 -9.03 -25.93
N GLU A 302 9.22 -9.74 -26.09
CA GLU A 302 9.16 -11.22 -26.19
C GLU A 302 9.15 -11.72 -27.65
N GLU A 303 9.22 -10.82 -28.65
CA GLU A 303 9.36 -11.22 -30.05
C GLU A 303 10.70 -11.94 -30.27
N GLU A 304 10.65 -13.20 -30.73
CA GLU A 304 11.83 -13.94 -31.12
C GLU A 304 12.43 -13.32 -32.40
N ILE A 305 13.68 -12.87 -32.31
CA ILE A 305 14.42 -12.34 -33.46
C ILE A 305 15.05 -13.54 -34.18
N GLU A 306 14.48 -13.91 -35.32
CA GLU A 306 15.15 -14.81 -36.27
C GLU A 306 16.29 -14.05 -36.95
N PHE A 307 17.53 -14.48 -36.73
CA PHE A 307 18.70 -14.00 -37.46
C PHE A 307 18.94 -14.93 -38.66
N GLU A 308 18.89 -14.38 -39.88
CA GLU A 308 19.29 -15.07 -41.12
C GLU A 308 20.80 -15.34 -41.20
#